data_AF-A0A4Y6EXW2-F1
#
_entry.id   AF-A0A4Y6EXW2-F1
#
_cell.length_a   1.000
_cell.length_b   1.000
_cell.length_c   1.000
_cell.angle_alpha   90.00
_cell.angle_beta   90.00
_cell.angle_gamma   90.00
#
_symmetry.space_group_name_H-M   'P 1'
#
loop_
_entity.id
_entity.type
_entity.pdbx_description
1 polymer ?
#
loop_
_entity_poly.entity_id
_entity_poly.type
_entity_poly.pdbx_seq_one_letter_code
_entity_poly.pdbx_strand_id
1 'polypeptide(L)' 'MRILHVIFYHFLLWSGFSVVLSLSNGDKLHYKVILFFVFLYLAYVIAYFVLQIRKQALFLTCSNCILFLIIFSIF' A
#
# COMPACT_ATOMS: atom_id res chain seq x y z
N MET A 1 2.73 -7.00 18.88
CA MET A 1 3.92 -6.27 18.39
C MET A 1 4.17 -6.40 16.88
N ARG A 2 4.21 -7.59 16.28
CA ARG A 2 4.54 -7.75 14.83
C ARG A 2 3.54 -7.08 13.88
N ILE A 3 2.24 -7.14 14.19
CA ILE A 3 1.18 -6.50 13.38
C ILE A 3 1.32 -4.97 13.36
N LEU A 4 1.67 -4.34 14.49
CA LEU A 4 1.88 -2.89 14.58
C LEU A 4 3.04 -2.43 13.68
N HIS A 5 4.11 -3.22 13.57
CA HIS A 5 5.21 -2.91 12.66
C HIS A 5 4.75 -2.93 11.21
N VAL A 6 3.93 -3.92 10.82
CA VAL A 6 3.37 -3.96 9.46
C VAL A 6 2.48 -2.76 9.16
N ILE A 7 1.63 -2.35 10.11
CA ILE A 7 0.79 -1.16 9.96
C ILE A 7 1.65 0.10 9.78
N PHE A 8 2.72 0.25 10.56
CA PHE A 8 3.65 1.36 10.42
C PHE A 8 4.32 1.39 9.04
N TYR A 9 4.80 0.23 8.56
CA TYR A 9 5.38 0.14 7.22
C TYR A 9 4.36 0.40 6.12
N HIS A 10 3.13 -0.09 6.25
CA HIS A 10 2.05 0.22 5.30
C HIS A 10 1.77 1.72 5.24
N PHE A 11 1.74 2.41 6.39
CA PHE A 11 1.53 3.85 6.43
C PHE A 11 2.62 4.62 5.68
N LEU A 12 3.89 4.27 5.93
CA LEU A 12 5.05 4.87 5.25
C LEU A 12 5.02 4.61 3.74
N LEU A 13 4.62 3.40 3.36
CA LEU A 13 4.54 2.98 1.96
C LEU A 13 3.41 3.71 1.21
N TRP A 14 2.24 3.86 1.84
CA TRP A 14 1.12 4.63 1.27
C TRP A 14 1.42 6.13 1.21
N SER A 15 2.13 6.70 2.20
CA SER A 15 2.56 8.10 2.11
C SER A 15 3.53 8.31 0.94
N GLY A 16 4.48 7.38 0.74
CA GLY A 16 5.38 7.37 -0.40
C GLY A 16 4.63 7.29 -1.73
N PHE A 17 3.63 6.41 -1.84
CA PHE A 17 2.77 6.31 -3.02
C PHE A 17 2.08 7.65 -3.33
N SER A 18 1.48 8.30 -2.33
CA SER A 18 0.80 9.59 -2.53
C SER A 18 1.76 10.69 -3.02
N VAL A 19 2.99 10.74 -2.50
CA VAL A 19 4.02 11.70 -2.96
C VAL A 19 4.38 11.44 -4.43
N VAL A 20 4.66 10.18 -4.80
CA VAL A 20 4.98 9.82 -6.18
C VAL A 20 3.79 10.08 -7.12
N LEU A 21 2.58 9.77 -6.68
CA LEU A 21 1.36 10.02 -7.45
C LEU A 21 1.14 11.51 -7.71
N SER A 22 1.42 12.36 -6.71
CA SER A 22 1.36 13.83 -6.83
C SER A 22 2.41 14.38 -7.80
N LEU A 23 3.63 13.83 -7.76
CA LEU A 23 4.70 14.18 -8.71
C LEU A 23 4.37 13.74 -10.16
N SER A 24 3.61 12.66 -10.32
CA SER A 24 3.17 12.08 -11.60
C SER A 24 1.98 12.85 -12.23
N ASN A 25 1.84 14.15 -11.98
CA ASN A 25 0.67 14.93 -12.38
C ASN A 25 0.47 15.08 -13.91
N GLY A 26 1.42 14.62 -14.73
CA GLY A 26 1.33 14.60 -16.20
C GLY A 26 1.18 13.22 -16.84
N ASP A 27 1.24 12.13 -16.08
CA ASP A 27 1.27 10.78 -16.66
C ASP A 27 -0.12 10.24 -17.00
N LYS A 28 -0.18 9.42 -18.06
CA LYS A 28 -1.39 8.68 -18.43
C LYS A 28 -1.83 7.77 -17.29
N LEU A 29 -3.15 7.65 -17.10
CA LEU A 29 -3.77 6.83 -16.05
C LEU A 29 -3.20 5.40 -15.96
N HIS A 30 -2.88 4.78 -17.10
CA HIS A 30 -2.31 3.43 -17.13
C HIS A 30 -1.02 3.30 -16.31
N TYR A 31 -0.13 4.30 -16.33
CA TYR A 31 1.10 4.28 -15.55
C TYR A 31 0.83 4.40 -14.06
N LYS A 32 -0.16 5.22 -13.67
CA LYS A 32 -0.59 5.38 -12.27
C LYS A 32 -1.18 4.08 -11.70
N VAL A 33 -1.93 3.34 -12.52
CA VAL A 33 -2.47 2.03 -12.14
C VAL A 33 -1.36 0.99 -11.95
N ILE A 34 -0.38 0.94 -12.86
CA ILE A 34 0.77 0.05 -12.72
C ILE A 34 1.56 0.39 -11.45
N LEU A 35 1.81 1.68 -11.20
CA LEU A 35 2.47 2.16 -10.00
C LEU A 35 1.74 1.70 -8.73
N PHE A 36 0.41 1.79 -8.71
CA PHE A 36 -0.40 1.30 -7.60
C PHE A 36 -0.19 -0.20 -7.34
N PHE A 37 -0.19 -1.04 -8.39
CA PHE A 37 0.06 -2.48 -8.23
C PHE A 37 1.47 -2.79 -7.71
N VAL A 38 2.48 -2.00 -8.09
CA VAL A 38 3.85 -2.14 -7.56
C VAL A 38 3.88 -1.86 -6.05
N PHE A 39 3.26 -0.77 -5.60
CA PHE A 39 3.18 -0.45 -4.17
C PHE A 39 2.34 -1.46 -3.39
N LEU A 40 1.23 -1.94 -3.96
CA LEU A 40 0.39 -2.99 -3.36
C LEU A 40 1.17 -4.30 -3.17
N TYR A 41 1.94 -4.70 -4.19
CA TYR A 41 2.81 -5.88 -4.10
C TYR A 41 3.89 -5.70 -3.03
N LEU A 42 4.51 -4.52 -2.97
CA LEU A 42 5.54 -4.23 -1.97
C LEU A 42 4.98 -4.29 -0.54
N ALA A 43 3.76 -3.77 -0.32
CA ALA A 43 3.07 -3.89 0.96
C ALA A 43 2.86 -5.36 1.36
N TYR A 44 2.46 -6.20 0.39
CA TYR A 44 2.29 -7.64 0.63
C TYR A 44 3.60 -8.33 1.01
N VAL A 45 4.68 -8.04 0.30
CA VAL A 45 6.00 -8.61 0.60
C VAL A 45 6.44 -8.22 2.01
N ILE A 46 6.27 -6.96 2.42
CA ILE A 46 6.60 -6.50 3.77
C ILE A 46 5.75 -7.21 4.83
N ALA A 47 4.43 -7.30 4.60
CA ALA A 47 3.52 -7.99 5.50
C ALA A 47 3.89 -9.48 5.64
N TYR A 48 4.21 -10.14 4.53
CA TYR A 48 4.63 -11.54 4.53
C TYR A 48 5.96 -11.76 5.23
N PHE A 49 6.94 -10.88 5.03
CA PHE A 49 8.25 -10.98 5.67
C PHE A 49 8.15 -10.85 7.20
N VAL A 50 7.32 -9.93 7.69
CA VAL A 50 7.18 -9.65 9.13
C VAL A 50 6.26 -10.66 9.84
N LEU A 51 5.16 -11.08 9.21
CA LEU A 51 4.17 -11.97 9.83
C LEU A 51 4.48 -13.45 9.59
N GLN A 52 5.24 -13.81 8.55
CA GLN A 52 5.55 -15.19 8.11
C GLN A 52 4.32 -16.09 7.83
N ILE A 53 3.09 -15.56 7.99
CA ILE A 53 1.82 -16.26 7.79
C ILE A 53 1.10 -15.64 6.58
N ARG A 54 0.97 -16.42 5.50
CA ARG A 54 0.41 -15.96 4.21
C ARG A 54 -1.00 -15.38 4.33
N LYS A 55 -1.91 -16.06 5.06
CA LYS A 55 -3.31 -15.66 5.19
C LYS A 55 -3.46 -14.31 5.92
N GLN A 56 -2.72 -14.13 7.01
CA GLN A 56 -2.76 -12.89 7.80
C GLN A 56 -2.12 -11.72 7.05
N ALA A 57 -1.01 -11.97 6.33
CA ALA A 57 -0.37 -10.96 5.49
C ALA A 57 -1.33 -10.43 4.43
N LEU A 58 -1.99 -11.34 3.66
CA LEU A 58 -2.97 -10.96 2.64
C LEU A 58 -4.14 -10.15 3.21
N PHE A 59 -4.71 -10.62 4.32
CA PHE A 59 -5.86 -9.96 4.94
C PHE A 59 -5.50 -8.54 5.41
N LEU A 60 -4.33 -8.37 6.02
CA LEU A 60 -3.87 -7.09 6.53
C LEU A 60 -3.53 -6.09 5.40
N THR A 61 -2.96 -6.56 4.30
CA THR A 61 -2.74 -5.73 3.11
C THR A 61 -4.03 -5.33 2.43
N CYS A 62 -4.99 -6.25 2.23
CA CYS A 62 -6.27 -5.93 1.61
C CYS A 62 -7.04 -4.91 2.45
N SER A 63 -7.10 -5.12 3.77
CA SER A 63 -7.75 -4.18 4.69
C SER A 63 -7.10 -2.78 4.63
N ASN A 64 -5.76 -2.70 4.69
CA ASN A 64 -5.05 -1.41 4.54
C ASN A 64 -5.28 -0.75 3.18
N CYS A 65 -5.27 -1.52 2.10
CA CYS A 65 -5.52 -1.03 0.75
C CYS A 65 -6.92 -0.42 0.61
N ILE A 66 -7.94 -1.10 1.12
CA ILE A 66 -9.32 -0.59 1.10
C ILE A 66 -9.41 0.72 1.90
N LEU A 67 -8.79 0.76 3.09
CA LEU A 67 -8.76 1.94 3.94
C LEU A 67 -8.05 3.11 3.23
N PHE A 68 -6.92 2.85 2.58
CA PHE A 68 -6.21 3.84 1.78
C PHE A 68 -7.06 4.38 0.63
N LEU A 69 -7.74 3.52 -0.13
CA LEU A 69 -8.61 3.94 -1.23
C LEU A 69 -9.80 4.77 -0.75
N ILE A 70 -10.38 4.44 0.41
CA ILE A 70 -11.46 5.23 1.01
C ILE A 70 -10.94 6.63 1.35
N ILE A 71 -9.79 6.73 2.02
CA ILE A 71 -9.18 8.03 2.36
C ILE A 71 -8.87 8.82 1.08
N PHE A 72 -8.25 8.18 0.10
CA PHE A 72 -7.88 8.81 -1.17
C PHE A 72 -9.10 9.28 -1.98
N SER A 73 -10.26 8.64 -1.84
CA SER A 73 -11.48 9.09 -2.51
C SER A 73 -12.16 10.28 -1.84
N ILE A 74 -11.83 10.58 -0.57
CA ILE A 74 -12.44 11.67 0.20
C ILE A 74 -11.69 12.99 -0.03
N PHE A 75 -10.39 12.93 -0.33
CA PHE A 75 -9.51 14.09 -0.56
C PHE A 75 -9.25 14.31 -2.05
#